data_AF-A0A1J5NDU9-F1
#
_entry.id   AF-A0A1J5NDU9-F1
#
_cell.length_a   1.000
_cell.length_b   1.000
_cell.length_c   1.000
_cell.angle_alpha   90.00
_cell.angle_beta   90.00
_cell.angle_gamma   90.00
#
_symmetry.space_group_name_H-M   'P 1'
#
loop_
_entity.id
_entity.type
_entity.pdbx_description
1 polymer ?
#
loop_
_entity_poly.entity_id
_entity_poly.type
_entity_poly.pdbx_seq_one_letter_code
_entity_poly.pdbx_strand_id
1 'polypeptide(L)'
;MFEGFFYQEKGVFLQSLHPLAAVFYLGGLLVLTLLFTNPLYLLGLLLVILLCIAAVRGWETWETYFRLSLSMMILVIIINPLLVRTGETVIWWGPRLPVFGRLTVSLEAVCYGAAMSVRLLAVISIFCLYNLTVHPDKVLSLLARFASRSALVLSLATRMFPAMLRQMENIREVQAMRGVDFQAGTLKERLSRYAALMNILLLSSLEDSLEIAEAMQARAFGSGKRSCYRQDTWRPRDSLCLGGSLLALAVAVYGQAKGFSTFSFYPQLGYLIPGPMTVVVLIIILLALSVPVVLSWGWQRCPYIKAKI
;
A
#
# COMPACT_ATOMS: atom_id res chain seq x y z
N MET A 1 4.98 19.84 5.29
CA MET A 1 3.74 19.23 4.73
C MET A 1 3.93 17.76 4.31
N PHE A 2 5.15 17.30 3.97
CA PHE A 2 5.39 15.90 3.57
C PHE A 2 5.74 14.92 4.70
N GLU A 3 6.01 15.40 5.92
CA GLU A 3 6.39 14.54 7.06
C GLU A 3 5.28 13.60 7.55
N GLY A 4 4.01 13.90 7.23
CA GLY A 4 2.87 13.03 7.56
C GLY A 4 2.71 11.80 6.66
N PHE A 5 3.45 11.74 5.53
CA PHE A 5 3.42 10.58 4.61
C PHE A 5 4.47 9.52 4.96
N PHE A 6 5.45 9.86 5.81
CA PHE A 6 6.47 8.92 6.25
C PHE A 6 5.97 8.11 7.45
N TYR A 7 6.39 6.86 7.52
CA TYR A 7 6.07 5.95 8.61
C TYR A 7 6.41 6.59 9.97
N GLN A 8 5.43 6.63 10.88
CA GLN A 8 5.61 7.09 12.25
C GLN A 8 5.56 5.90 13.21
N GLU A 9 6.61 5.70 14.00
CA GLU A 9 6.60 4.70 15.07
C GLU A 9 5.60 5.11 16.16
N LYS A 10 4.47 4.41 16.21
CA LYS A 10 3.40 4.62 17.20
C LYS A 10 3.33 3.49 18.23
N GLY A 11 4.16 2.45 18.10
CA GLY A 11 4.24 1.33 19.04
C GLY A 11 2.97 0.49 19.11
N VAL A 12 2.20 0.43 18.01
CA VAL A 12 0.89 -0.26 17.96
C VAL A 12 1.00 -1.73 17.55
N PHE A 13 -0.07 -2.52 17.79
CA PHE A 13 -0.07 -3.97 17.59
C PHE A 13 0.45 -4.40 16.22
N LEU A 14 -0.16 -3.79 15.21
CA LEU A 14 0.09 -4.07 13.81
C LEU A 14 1.53 -3.72 13.39
N GLN A 15 2.18 -2.72 14.00
CA GLN A 15 3.57 -2.35 13.70
C GLN A 15 4.61 -3.34 14.25
N SER A 16 4.22 -4.14 15.25
CA SER A 16 5.09 -5.13 15.89
C SER A 16 4.95 -6.54 15.31
N LEU A 17 4.02 -6.74 14.36
CA LEU A 17 3.90 -8.01 13.65
C LEU A 17 5.18 -8.33 12.89
N HIS A 18 5.42 -9.62 12.69
CA HIS A 18 6.46 -10.04 11.77
C HIS A 18 6.16 -9.47 10.37
N PRO A 19 7.15 -8.88 9.67
CA PRO A 19 6.85 -8.07 8.48
C PRO A 19 6.25 -8.93 7.34
N LEU A 20 6.56 -10.23 7.32
CA LEU A 20 6.01 -11.18 6.35
C LEU A 20 4.52 -11.40 6.58
N ALA A 21 4.11 -11.50 7.84
CA ALA A 21 2.70 -11.66 8.20
C ALA A 21 1.89 -10.41 7.87
N ALA A 22 2.45 -9.22 8.14
CA ALA A 22 1.81 -7.96 7.78
C ALA A 22 1.67 -7.78 6.26
N VAL A 23 2.73 -8.04 5.49
CA VAL A 23 2.70 -7.95 4.01
C VAL A 23 1.72 -8.96 3.42
N PHE A 24 1.71 -10.20 3.92
CA PHE A 24 0.79 -11.22 3.43
C PHE A 24 -0.67 -10.90 3.76
N TYR A 25 -0.94 -10.39 4.96
CA TYR A 25 -2.28 -9.94 5.35
C TYR A 25 -2.78 -8.78 4.46
N LEU A 26 -1.94 -7.76 4.26
CA LEU A 26 -2.27 -6.62 3.38
C LEU A 26 -2.40 -7.03 1.92
N GLY A 27 -1.54 -7.93 1.45
CA GLY A 27 -1.63 -8.54 0.12
C GLY A 27 -2.92 -9.35 -0.05
N GLY A 28 -3.32 -10.10 0.98
CA GLY A 28 -4.60 -10.81 1.01
C GLY A 28 -5.79 -9.87 0.88
N LEU A 29 -5.82 -8.78 1.67
CA LEU A 29 -6.85 -7.74 1.55
C LEU A 29 -6.90 -7.13 0.15
N LEU A 30 -5.75 -6.85 -0.46
CA LEU A 30 -5.65 -6.31 -1.81
C LEU A 30 -6.20 -7.30 -2.84
N VAL A 31 -5.75 -8.55 -2.82
CA VAL A 31 -6.21 -9.61 -3.75
C VAL A 31 -7.71 -9.82 -3.63
N LEU A 32 -8.24 -9.89 -2.41
CA LEU A 32 -9.69 -10.03 -2.15
C LEU A 32 -10.47 -8.84 -2.71
N THR A 33 -9.99 -7.62 -2.52
CA THR A 33 -10.64 -6.40 -3.04
C THR A 33 -10.67 -6.37 -4.58
N LEU A 34 -9.66 -6.92 -5.25
CA LEU A 34 -9.62 -7.02 -6.71
C LEU A 34 -10.51 -8.15 -7.25
N LEU A 35 -10.60 -9.25 -6.51
CA LEU A 35 -11.31 -10.46 -6.92
C LEU A 35 -12.84 -10.34 -6.73
N PHE A 36 -13.30 -9.60 -5.71
CA PHE A 36 -14.74 -9.40 -5.48
C PHE A 36 -15.36 -8.35 -6.41
N THR A 37 -16.42 -8.74 -7.13
CA THR A 37 -17.26 -7.81 -7.89
C THR A 37 -18.52 -7.39 -7.14
N ASN A 38 -18.97 -8.18 -6.16
CA ASN A 38 -20.14 -7.87 -5.33
C ASN A 38 -19.94 -6.61 -4.46
N PRO A 39 -20.84 -5.61 -4.54
CA PRO A 39 -20.79 -4.40 -3.70
C PRO A 39 -20.81 -4.70 -2.19
N LEU A 40 -21.54 -5.73 -1.75
CA LEU A 40 -21.62 -6.11 -0.33
C LEU A 40 -20.27 -6.60 0.22
N TYR A 41 -19.53 -7.41 -0.54
CA TYR A 41 -18.20 -7.87 -0.13
C TYR A 41 -17.21 -6.71 -0.07
N LEU A 42 -17.29 -5.77 -1.01
CA LEU A 42 -16.45 -4.57 -1.01
C LEU A 42 -16.73 -3.68 0.22
N LEU A 43 -18.00 -3.47 0.58
CA LEU A 43 -18.37 -2.72 1.78
C LEU A 43 -17.91 -3.42 3.06
N GLY A 44 -18.06 -4.76 3.13
CA GLY A 44 -17.57 -5.54 4.26
C GLY A 44 -16.05 -5.44 4.42
N LEU A 45 -15.30 -5.58 3.32
CA LEU A 45 -13.84 -5.41 3.34
C LEU A 45 -13.44 -3.99 3.75
N LEU A 46 -14.12 -2.97 3.21
CA LEU A 46 -13.89 -1.58 3.57
C LEU A 46 -14.11 -1.36 5.06
N LEU A 47 -15.15 -1.94 5.66
CA LEU A 47 -15.39 -1.90 7.10
C LEU A 47 -14.21 -2.52 7.87
N VAL A 48 -13.73 -3.69 7.48
CA VAL A 48 -12.56 -4.33 8.14
C VAL A 48 -11.31 -3.45 8.02
N ILE A 49 -11.07 -2.85 6.85
CA ILE A 49 -9.94 -1.93 6.64
C ILE A 49 -10.06 -0.70 7.56
N LEU A 50 -11.25 -0.10 7.67
CA LEU A 50 -11.50 1.02 8.57
C LEU A 50 -11.28 0.64 10.04
N LEU A 51 -11.71 -0.56 10.45
CA LEU A 51 -11.43 -1.07 11.79
C LEU A 51 -9.92 -1.25 12.04
N CYS A 52 -9.18 -1.74 11.06
CA CYS A 52 -7.72 -1.84 11.15
C CYS A 52 -7.05 -0.45 11.27
N ILE A 53 -7.53 0.54 10.51
CA ILE A 53 -7.02 1.92 10.57
C ILE A 53 -7.34 2.57 11.93
N ALA A 54 -8.54 2.33 12.46
CA ALA A 54 -8.94 2.77 13.79
C ALA A 54 -8.06 2.12 14.88
N ALA A 55 -7.76 0.82 14.75
CA ALA A 55 -6.87 0.10 15.67
C ALA A 55 -5.44 0.67 15.70
N VAL A 56 -4.95 1.20 14.56
CA VAL A 56 -3.63 1.84 14.41
C VAL A 56 -3.65 3.32 14.85
N ARG A 57 -4.82 3.88 15.21
CA ARG A 57 -5.01 5.32 15.50
C ARG A 57 -4.52 6.20 14.35
N GLY A 58 -4.82 5.80 13.13
CA GLY A 58 -4.40 6.45 11.87
C GLY A 58 -5.45 7.35 11.22
N TRP A 59 -6.47 7.80 11.96
CA TRP A 59 -7.65 8.46 11.38
C TRP A 59 -7.31 9.76 10.63
N GLU A 60 -6.41 10.58 11.19
CA GLU A 60 -5.94 11.82 10.57
C GLU A 60 -5.24 11.57 9.22
N THR A 61 -4.39 10.55 9.17
CA THR A 61 -3.73 10.13 7.95
C THR A 61 -4.76 9.65 6.92
N TRP A 62 -5.70 8.79 7.34
CA TRP A 62 -6.74 8.26 6.46
C TRP A 62 -7.65 9.35 5.88
N GLU A 63 -7.99 10.39 6.63
CA GLU A 63 -8.81 11.51 6.12
C GLU A 63 -8.13 12.21 4.93
N THR A 64 -6.81 12.33 4.97
CA THR A 64 -6.03 12.92 3.87
C THR A 64 -6.09 12.04 2.62
N TYR A 65 -5.95 10.72 2.78
CA TYR A 65 -6.12 9.76 1.68
C TYR A 65 -7.56 9.71 1.18
N PHE A 66 -8.55 9.82 2.07
CA PHE A 66 -9.97 9.86 1.73
C PHE A 66 -10.29 11.08 0.87
N ARG A 67 -9.82 12.28 1.26
CA ARG A 67 -10.02 13.52 0.49
C ARG A 67 -9.44 13.44 -0.91
N LEU A 68 -8.25 12.84 -1.06
CA LEU A 68 -7.64 12.56 -2.36
C LEU A 68 -8.47 11.55 -3.16
N SER A 69 -8.92 10.47 -2.52
CA SER A 69 -9.73 9.43 -3.16
C SER A 69 -11.08 9.95 -3.62
N LEU A 70 -11.70 10.88 -2.88
CA LEU A 70 -13.02 11.43 -3.18
C LEU A 70 -13.03 12.14 -4.54
N SER A 71 -11.97 12.89 -4.86
CA SER A 71 -11.82 13.52 -6.17
C SER A 71 -11.78 12.49 -7.30
N MET A 72 -11.07 11.38 -7.10
CA MET A 72 -11.00 10.29 -8.07
C MET A 72 -12.30 9.49 -8.16
N MET A 73 -13.01 9.29 -7.03
CA MET A 73 -14.30 8.60 -7.00
C MET A 73 -15.36 9.37 -7.79
N ILE A 74 -15.41 10.70 -7.65
CA ILE A 74 -16.32 11.56 -8.42
C ILE A 74 -16.01 11.44 -9.91
N LEU A 75 -14.71 11.47 -10.27
CA LEU A 75 -14.28 11.29 -11.66
C LEU A 75 -14.73 9.93 -12.23
N VAL A 76 -14.54 8.84 -11.48
CA VAL A 76 -14.96 7.49 -11.90
C VAL A 76 -16.47 7.38 -12.03
N ILE A 77 -17.25 7.93 -11.09
CA ILE A 77 -18.72 7.91 -11.15
C ILE A 77 -19.25 8.70 -12.35
N ILE A 78 -18.57 9.78 -12.76
CA ILE A 78 -18.98 10.57 -13.93
C ILE A 78 -18.55 9.88 -15.23
N ILE A 79 -17.29 9.43 -15.32
CA ILE A 79 -16.73 8.86 -16.55
C ILE A 79 -17.32 7.48 -16.87
N ASN A 80 -17.61 6.66 -15.86
CA ASN A 80 -18.03 5.28 -16.08
C ASN A 80 -19.35 5.17 -16.87
N PRO A 81 -20.44 5.89 -16.52
CA PRO A 81 -21.66 5.95 -17.31
C PRO A 81 -21.51 6.62 -18.68
N LEU A 82 -20.49 7.48 -18.87
CA LEU A 82 -20.18 8.09 -20.16
C LEU A 82 -19.55 7.08 -21.14
N LEU A 83 -18.80 6.11 -20.63
CA LEU A 83 -18.08 5.12 -21.43
C LEU A 83 -18.87 3.83 -21.65
N VAL A 84 -19.57 3.34 -20.61
CA VAL A 84 -20.26 2.04 -20.69
C VAL A 84 -21.70 2.20 -21.16
N ARG A 85 -22.02 1.49 -22.25
CA ARG A 85 -23.27 1.67 -23.03
C ARG A 85 -24.22 0.47 -22.92
N THR A 86 -23.91 -0.49 -22.05
CA THR A 86 -24.44 -1.86 -22.14
C THR A 86 -25.53 -2.14 -21.10
N GLY A 87 -26.46 -1.21 -20.88
CA GLY A 87 -27.51 -1.33 -19.87
C GLY A 87 -28.93 -1.36 -20.45
N GLU A 88 -29.79 -2.25 -19.95
CA GLU A 88 -31.19 -2.34 -20.39
C GLU A 88 -32.06 -1.20 -19.83
N THR A 89 -31.72 -0.66 -18.65
CA THR A 89 -32.49 0.42 -18.00
C THR A 89 -31.86 1.80 -18.21
N VAL A 90 -32.13 2.39 -19.38
CA VAL A 90 -31.64 3.74 -19.75
C VAL A 90 -32.46 4.83 -19.05
N ILE A 91 -31.81 5.65 -18.21
CA ILE A 91 -32.44 6.76 -17.47
C ILE A 91 -32.47 8.03 -18.32
N TRP A 92 -31.41 8.28 -19.09
CA TRP A 92 -31.23 9.53 -19.83
C TRP A 92 -30.64 9.31 -21.21
N TRP A 93 -31.25 10.01 -22.18
CA TRP A 93 -30.85 10.04 -23.58
C TRP A 93 -30.13 11.38 -23.82
N GLY A 94 -28.82 11.32 -24.05
CA GLY A 94 -28.00 12.49 -24.33
C GLY A 94 -27.90 12.83 -25.82
N PRO A 95 -27.39 14.04 -26.14
CA PRO A 95 -27.21 14.49 -27.51
C PRO A 95 -26.24 13.59 -28.29
N ARG A 96 -26.50 13.44 -29.60
CA ARG A 96 -25.63 12.68 -30.51
C ARG A 96 -24.33 13.45 -30.72
N LEU A 97 -23.22 12.92 -30.21
CA LEU A 97 -21.88 13.43 -30.54
C LEU A 97 -21.34 12.70 -31.78
N PRO A 98 -20.81 13.42 -32.78
CA PRO A 98 -20.46 12.88 -34.10
C PRO A 98 -19.33 11.82 -34.10
N VAL A 99 -18.56 11.71 -33.02
CA VAL A 99 -17.47 10.72 -32.89
C VAL A 99 -17.80 9.58 -31.92
N PHE A 100 -18.73 9.80 -30.97
CA PHE A 100 -19.02 8.84 -29.89
C PHE A 100 -20.44 8.24 -29.95
N GLY A 101 -21.35 8.68 -30.82
CA GLY A 101 -22.72 8.14 -30.88
C GLY A 101 -23.67 8.75 -29.82
N ARG A 102 -24.80 8.08 -29.54
CA ARG A 102 -25.77 8.52 -28.51
C ARG A 102 -25.24 8.23 -27.11
N LEU A 103 -25.13 9.26 -26.29
CA LEU A 103 -24.90 9.11 -24.85
C LEU A 103 -26.14 8.48 -24.22
N THR A 104 -26.00 7.29 -23.65
CA THR A 104 -27.06 6.62 -22.89
C THR A 104 -26.52 6.33 -21.51
N VAL A 105 -27.13 6.93 -20.49
CA VAL A 105 -26.75 6.71 -19.09
C VAL A 105 -27.74 5.69 -18.53
N SER A 106 -27.23 4.51 -18.17
CA SER A 106 -28.04 3.44 -17.57
C SER A 106 -27.86 3.36 -16.05
N LEU A 107 -28.87 2.85 -15.34
CA LEU A 107 -28.77 2.61 -13.89
C LEU A 107 -27.64 1.64 -13.57
N GLU A 108 -27.44 0.62 -14.41
CA GLU A 108 -26.39 -0.37 -14.17
C GLU A 108 -24.99 0.26 -14.26
N ALA A 109 -24.78 1.20 -15.20
CA ALA A 109 -23.51 1.89 -15.35
C ALA A 109 -23.21 2.82 -14.16
N VAL A 110 -24.22 3.49 -13.60
CA VAL A 110 -24.05 4.29 -12.38
C VAL A 110 -23.75 3.40 -11.17
N CYS A 111 -24.47 2.29 -11.01
CA CYS A 111 -24.24 1.34 -9.92
C CYS A 111 -22.85 0.69 -10.00
N TYR A 112 -22.42 0.31 -11.20
CA TYR A 112 -21.07 -0.21 -11.45
C TYR A 112 -19.99 0.84 -11.18
N GLY A 113 -20.19 2.09 -11.63
CA GLY A 113 -19.31 3.21 -11.30
C GLY A 113 -19.19 3.44 -9.79
N ALA A 114 -20.30 3.38 -9.06
CA ALA A 114 -20.30 3.49 -7.60
C ALA A 114 -19.55 2.33 -6.93
N ALA A 115 -19.78 1.08 -7.36
CA ALA A 115 -19.07 -0.08 -6.85
C ALA A 115 -17.56 -0.01 -7.11
N MET A 116 -17.16 0.48 -8.29
CA MET A 116 -15.75 0.70 -8.63
C MET A 116 -15.12 1.82 -7.81
N SER A 117 -15.87 2.88 -7.50
CA SER A 117 -15.40 3.93 -6.59
C SER A 117 -15.18 3.41 -5.17
N VAL A 118 -16.07 2.56 -4.65
CA VAL A 118 -15.87 1.89 -3.35
C VAL A 118 -14.63 0.99 -3.39
N ARG A 119 -14.42 0.23 -4.47
CA ARG A 119 -13.21 -0.58 -4.66
C ARG A 119 -11.95 0.28 -4.64
N LEU A 120 -11.96 1.40 -5.37
CA LEU A 120 -10.82 2.34 -5.42
C LEU A 120 -10.52 2.90 -4.02
N LEU A 121 -11.56 3.27 -3.27
CA LEU A 121 -11.41 3.72 -1.88
C LEU A 121 -10.81 2.63 -0.97
N ALA A 122 -11.25 1.38 -1.12
CA ALA A 122 -10.71 0.25 -0.37
C ALA A 122 -9.23 0.02 -0.69
N VAL A 123 -8.84 0.05 -1.97
CA VAL A 123 -7.44 -0.10 -2.40
C VAL A 123 -6.57 1.02 -1.83
N ILE A 124 -6.99 2.28 -1.94
CA ILE A 124 -6.25 3.42 -1.39
C ILE A 124 -6.13 3.31 0.14
N SER A 125 -7.19 2.87 0.82
CA SER A 125 -7.18 2.66 2.27
C SER A 125 -6.21 1.55 2.69
N ILE A 126 -6.07 0.47 1.90
CA ILE A 126 -5.06 -0.58 2.13
C ILE A 126 -3.64 0.00 2.01
N PHE A 127 -3.38 0.86 1.02
CA PHE A 127 -2.09 1.54 0.89
C PHE A 127 -1.81 2.47 2.07
N CYS A 128 -2.81 3.17 2.59
CA CYS A 128 -2.69 3.96 3.81
C CYS A 128 -2.30 3.07 5.00
N LEU A 129 -3.00 1.94 5.18
CA LEU A 129 -2.71 0.98 6.24
C LEU A 129 -1.31 0.37 6.10
N TYR A 130 -0.84 0.10 4.88
CA TYR A 130 0.53 -0.36 4.61
C TYR A 130 1.57 0.65 5.09
N ASN A 131 1.44 1.93 4.70
CA ASN A 131 2.38 2.97 5.10
C ASN A 131 2.41 3.22 6.62
N LEU A 132 1.27 3.02 7.31
CA LEU A 132 1.20 3.15 8.76
C LEU A 132 1.73 1.93 9.52
N THR A 133 1.64 0.74 8.93
CA THR A 133 1.91 -0.53 9.62
C THR A 133 3.30 -1.07 9.35
N VAL A 134 3.79 -0.91 8.12
CA VAL A 134 4.96 -1.63 7.63
C VAL A 134 6.13 -0.65 7.47
N HIS A 135 7.16 -0.82 8.29
CA HIS A 135 8.40 -0.07 8.15
C HIS A 135 9.14 -0.52 6.88
N PRO A 136 9.59 0.39 5.99
CA PRO A 136 10.27 0.03 4.74
C PRO A 136 11.51 -0.86 4.98
N ASP A 137 12.35 -0.52 5.96
CA ASP A 137 13.53 -1.32 6.33
C ASP A 137 13.22 -2.77 6.74
N LYS A 138 12.04 -3.03 7.34
CA LYS A 138 11.61 -4.38 7.72
C LYS A 138 11.19 -5.22 6.51
N VAL A 139 10.65 -4.60 5.47
CA VAL A 139 10.38 -5.29 4.20
C VAL A 139 11.69 -5.57 3.47
N LEU A 140 12.59 -4.60 3.51
CA LEU A 140 13.94 -4.73 2.96
C LEU A 140 14.70 -5.91 3.56
N SER A 141 14.64 -6.06 4.90
CA SER A 141 15.31 -7.15 5.61
C SER A 141 14.75 -8.53 5.25
N LEU A 142 13.46 -8.62 4.90
CA LEU A 142 12.87 -9.86 4.39
C LEU A 142 13.34 -10.20 2.99
N LEU A 143 13.33 -9.23 2.06
CA LEU A 143 13.87 -9.44 0.72
C LEU A 143 15.35 -9.83 0.79
N ALA A 144 16.06 -9.25 1.76
CA ALA A 144 17.46 -9.55 2.02
C ALA A 144 17.72 -11.01 2.43
N ARG A 145 16.75 -11.67 3.08
CA ARG A 145 16.87 -13.08 3.46
C ARG A 145 16.81 -14.02 2.25
N PHE A 146 16.02 -13.69 1.24
CA PHE A 146 15.88 -14.50 0.03
C PHE A 146 17.05 -14.30 -0.95
N ALA A 147 17.64 -13.11 -0.98
CA ALA A 147 18.73 -12.79 -1.90
C ALA A 147 19.87 -12.07 -1.17
N SER A 148 20.73 -12.82 -0.49
CA SER A 148 21.74 -12.33 0.46
C SER A 148 22.81 -11.37 -0.11
N ARG A 149 23.02 -11.35 -1.44
CA ARG A 149 23.92 -10.39 -2.11
C ARG A 149 23.20 -9.08 -2.44
N SER A 150 22.02 -9.14 -3.04
CA SER A 150 21.22 -7.94 -3.34
C SER A 150 20.70 -7.27 -2.07
N ALA A 151 20.41 -8.06 -1.03
CA ALA A 151 20.18 -7.64 0.36
C ALA A 151 21.12 -6.55 0.83
N LEU A 152 22.43 -6.80 0.65
CA LEU A 152 23.46 -5.92 1.16
C LEU A 152 23.51 -4.65 0.35
N VAL A 153 23.50 -4.77 -0.97
CA VAL A 153 23.51 -3.61 -1.88
C VAL A 153 22.33 -2.71 -1.54
N LEU A 154 21.16 -3.31 -1.30
CA LEU A 154 19.95 -2.59 -0.97
C LEU A 154 20.01 -1.95 0.43
N SER A 155 20.50 -2.67 1.44
CA SER A 155 20.73 -2.10 2.78
C SER A 155 21.77 -0.99 2.80
N LEU A 156 22.80 -1.08 1.95
CA LEU A 156 23.80 -0.05 1.80
C LEU A 156 23.20 1.17 1.10
N ALA A 157 22.44 0.96 0.02
CA ALA A 157 21.74 2.01 -0.71
C ALA A 157 20.76 2.78 0.18
N THR A 158 19.95 2.10 1.00
CA THR A 158 19.02 2.78 1.92
C THR A 158 19.73 3.58 3.00
N ARG A 159 20.90 3.14 3.46
CA ARG A 159 21.74 3.93 4.38
C ARG A 159 22.41 5.11 3.69
N MET A 160 22.89 4.93 2.46
CA MET A 160 23.59 5.96 1.70
C MET A 160 22.64 7.05 1.21
N PHE A 161 21.37 6.75 0.93
CA PHE A 161 20.43 7.73 0.40
C PHE A 161 20.25 8.97 1.31
N PRO A 162 19.99 8.85 2.64
CA PRO A 162 19.96 10.00 3.54
C PRO A 162 21.32 10.70 3.72
N ALA A 163 22.43 9.98 3.57
CA ALA A 163 23.77 10.59 3.62
C ALA A 163 24.02 11.46 2.38
N MET A 164 23.69 10.94 1.20
CA MET A 164 23.80 11.63 -0.09
C MET A 164 22.94 12.90 -0.13
N LEU A 165 21.72 12.87 0.44
CA LEU A 165 20.87 14.08 0.53
C LEU A 165 21.52 15.18 1.37
N ARG A 166 22.07 14.84 2.55
CA ARG A 166 22.78 15.81 3.39
C ARG A 166 24.05 16.34 2.73
N GLN A 167 24.78 15.48 2.03
CA GLN A 167 25.97 15.87 1.28
C GLN A 167 25.62 16.80 0.11
N MET A 168 24.53 16.52 -0.60
CA MET A 168 23.99 17.38 -1.66
C MET A 168 23.63 18.77 -1.12
N GLU A 169 22.99 18.85 0.04
CA GLU A 169 22.70 20.13 0.72
C GLU A 169 23.97 20.88 1.09
N ASN A 170 24.95 20.20 1.70
CA ASN A 170 26.24 20.82 2.05
C ASN A 170 26.99 21.33 0.80
N ILE A 171 27.06 20.54 -0.28
CA ILE A 171 27.69 20.96 -1.54
C ILE A 171 26.95 22.16 -2.12
N ARG A 172 25.61 22.15 -2.08
CA ARG A 172 24.78 23.27 -2.55
C ARG A 172 25.09 24.55 -1.78
N GLU A 173 25.17 24.48 -0.46
CA GLU A 173 25.49 25.62 0.40
C GLU A 173 26.90 26.16 0.10
N VAL A 174 27.89 25.29 -0.03
CA VAL A 174 29.26 25.71 -0.39
C VAL A 174 29.33 26.38 -1.76
N GLN A 175 28.61 25.87 -2.75
CA GLN A 175 28.54 26.47 -4.09
C GLN A 175 27.80 27.82 -4.06
N ALA A 176 26.75 27.94 -3.26
CA ALA A 176 26.06 29.21 -3.06
C ALA A 176 26.98 30.27 -2.43
N MET A 177 27.81 29.89 -1.45
CA MET A 177 28.82 30.77 -0.85
C MET A 177 29.93 31.18 -1.84
N ARG A 178 30.20 30.35 -2.86
CA ARG A 178 31.11 30.68 -3.97
C ARG A 178 30.47 31.57 -5.04
N GLY A 179 29.23 32.01 -4.84
CA GLY A 179 28.51 32.91 -5.76
C GLY A 179 27.69 32.19 -6.84
N VAL A 180 27.52 30.86 -6.75
CA VAL A 180 26.64 30.12 -7.66
C VAL A 180 25.19 30.28 -7.20
N ASP A 181 24.43 31.13 -7.89
CA ASP A 181 22.99 31.23 -7.66
C ASP A 181 22.25 30.09 -8.38
N PHE A 182 21.52 29.25 -7.66
CA PHE A 182 20.77 28.13 -8.25
C PHE A 182 19.38 28.53 -8.76
N GLN A 183 18.88 29.72 -8.39
CA GLN A 183 17.53 30.18 -8.73
C GLN A 183 17.54 31.27 -9.82
N ALA A 184 18.64 32.01 -10.02
CA ALA A 184 18.72 33.00 -11.08
C ALA A 184 18.92 32.40 -12.49
N GLY A 185 18.54 33.15 -13.54
CA GLY A 185 18.89 32.83 -14.93
C GLY A 185 17.90 31.93 -15.69
N THR A 186 18.27 31.57 -16.92
CA THR A 186 17.47 30.74 -17.83
C THR A 186 17.46 29.25 -17.41
N LEU A 187 16.48 28.47 -17.87
CA LEU A 187 16.41 27.02 -17.57
C LEU A 187 17.69 26.27 -17.96
N LYS A 188 18.35 26.67 -19.06
CA LYS A 188 19.60 26.06 -19.53
C LYS A 188 20.77 26.33 -18.57
N GLU A 189 20.89 27.56 -18.10
CA GLU A 189 21.92 27.92 -17.11
C GLU A 189 21.70 27.21 -15.78
N ARG A 190 20.44 27.14 -15.33
CA ARG A 190 20.08 26.38 -14.12
C ARG A 190 20.48 24.91 -14.26
N LEU A 191 20.16 24.28 -15.38
CA LEU A 191 20.51 22.88 -15.63
C LEU A 191 22.03 22.64 -15.60
N SER A 192 22.82 23.55 -16.18
CA SER A 192 24.28 23.50 -16.14
C SER A 192 24.83 23.57 -14.71
N ARG A 193 24.29 24.47 -13.87
CA ARG A 193 24.69 24.59 -12.45
C ARG A 193 24.33 23.33 -11.65
N TYR A 194 23.16 22.75 -11.87
CA TYR A 194 22.77 21.48 -11.25
C TYR A 194 23.63 20.31 -11.76
N ALA A 195 24.02 20.29 -13.03
CA ALA A 195 24.92 19.27 -13.57
C ALA A 195 26.30 19.33 -12.90
N ALA A 196 26.83 20.52 -12.64
CA ALA A 196 28.09 20.68 -11.89
C ALA A 196 27.96 20.16 -10.45
N LEU A 197 26.84 20.46 -9.78
CA LEU A 197 26.54 19.93 -8.43
C LEU A 197 26.50 18.39 -8.44
N MET A 198 25.78 17.80 -9.40
CA MET A 198 25.70 16.35 -9.54
C MET A 198 27.05 15.71 -9.82
N ASN A 199 27.92 16.34 -10.61
CA ASN A 199 29.27 15.83 -10.86
C ASN A 199 30.10 15.76 -9.57
N ILE A 200 30.07 16.80 -8.74
CA ILE A 200 30.76 16.80 -7.43
C ILE A 200 30.19 15.70 -6.53
N LEU A 201 28.86 15.59 -6.45
CA LEU A 201 28.21 14.57 -5.65
C LEU A 201 28.56 13.16 -6.11
N LEU A 202 28.65 12.92 -7.43
CA LEU A 202 29.04 11.64 -8.01
C LEU A 202 30.48 11.27 -7.67
N LEU A 203 31.41 12.22 -7.78
CA LEU A 203 32.82 12.00 -7.41
C LEU A 203 32.95 11.64 -5.93
N SER A 204 32.33 12.41 -5.04
CA SER A 204 32.37 12.09 -3.60
C SER A 204 31.65 10.76 -3.27
N SER A 205 30.54 10.44 -3.93
CA SER A 205 29.84 9.17 -3.72
C SER A 205 30.68 7.96 -4.18
N LEU A 206 31.51 8.14 -5.22
CA LEU A 206 32.44 7.10 -5.68
C LEU A 206 33.56 6.89 -4.67
N GLU A 207 34.15 7.96 -4.14
CA GLU A 207 35.14 7.90 -3.06
C GLU A 207 34.56 7.20 -1.82
N ASP A 208 33.38 7.63 -1.35
CA ASP A 208 32.67 7.01 -0.22
C ASP A 208 32.44 5.49 -0.46
N SER A 209 32.10 5.11 -1.70
CA SER A 209 31.88 3.70 -2.04
C SER A 209 33.15 2.85 -1.96
N LEU A 210 34.30 3.43 -2.35
CA LEU A 210 35.61 2.78 -2.24
C LEU A 210 36.02 2.63 -0.78
N GLU A 211 35.86 3.68 0.02
CA GLU A 211 36.13 3.62 1.47
C GLU A 211 35.27 2.57 2.18
N ILE A 212 33.98 2.48 1.82
CA ILE A 212 33.08 1.45 2.35
C ILE A 212 33.58 0.05 1.95
N ALA A 213 34.00 -0.14 0.70
CA ALA A 213 34.51 -1.42 0.23
C ALA A 213 35.81 -1.83 0.96
N GLU A 214 36.75 -0.91 1.12
CA GLU A 214 37.99 -1.14 1.88
C GLU A 214 37.70 -1.46 3.36
N ALA A 215 36.81 -0.70 4.00
CA ALA A 215 36.41 -0.95 5.38
C ALA A 215 35.69 -2.31 5.55
N MET A 216 34.89 -2.73 4.56
CA MET A 216 34.28 -4.05 4.54
C MET A 216 35.34 -5.15 4.42
N GLN A 217 36.32 -4.98 3.52
CA GLN A 217 37.42 -5.94 3.35
C GLN A 217 38.28 -6.06 4.60
N ALA A 218 38.61 -4.93 5.25
CA ALA A 218 39.36 -4.89 6.51
C ALA A 218 38.62 -5.62 7.66
N ARG A 219 37.28 -5.62 7.65
CA ARG A 219 36.43 -6.39 8.57
C ARG A 219 36.23 -7.85 8.15
N ALA A 220 37.07 -8.36 7.24
CA ALA A 220 37.02 -9.71 6.68
C ALA A 220 35.67 -10.06 6.04
N PHE A 221 34.99 -9.08 5.44
CA PHE A 221 33.73 -9.32 4.76
C PHE A 221 33.91 -10.29 3.58
N GLY A 222 33.27 -11.47 3.65
CA GLY A 222 33.41 -12.50 2.61
C GLY A 222 34.34 -13.66 2.97
N SER A 223 34.99 -13.63 4.13
CA SER A 223 35.88 -14.71 4.62
C SER A 223 35.18 -16.01 5.03
N GLY A 224 33.85 -16.03 5.17
CA GLY A 224 33.13 -17.24 5.59
C GLY A 224 31.60 -17.11 5.62
N LYS A 225 30.96 -18.11 6.25
CA LYS A 225 29.49 -18.12 6.47
C LYS A 225 29.10 -16.96 7.38
N ARG A 226 28.10 -16.18 6.96
CA ARG A 226 27.61 -15.01 7.72
C ARG A 226 26.58 -15.40 8.75
N SER A 227 26.62 -14.75 9.91
CA SER A 227 25.53 -14.74 10.89
C SER A 227 24.64 -13.51 10.68
N CYS A 228 23.39 -13.56 11.14
CA CYS A 228 22.44 -12.45 11.08
C CYS A 228 22.24 -11.89 12.49
N TYR A 229 22.62 -10.63 12.71
CA TYR A 229 22.54 -9.97 14.02
C TYR A 229 21.10 -9.64 14.43
N ARG A 230 20.29 -9.12 13.50
CA ARG A 230 18.90 -8.74 13.76
C ARG A 230 17.96 -9.73 13.10
N GLN A 231 17.44 -10.65 13.91
CA GLN A 231 16.44 -11.63 13.49
C GLN A 231 15.09 -11.22 14.07
N ASP A 232 14.12 -10.97 13.20
CA ASP A 232 12.73 -10.83 13.64
C ASP A 232 12.24 -12.21 14.08
N THR A 233 11.90 -12.33 15.37
CA THR A 233 11.43 -13.59 15.95
C THR A 233 9.99 -13.85 15.55
N TRP A 234 9.71 -15.06 15.06
CA TRP A 234 8.36 -15.48 14.75
C TRP A 234 7.57 -15.70 16.03
N ARG A 235 6.44 -15.02 16.19
CA ARG A 235 5.57 -15.16 17.35
C ARG A 235 4.29 -15.90 16.96
N PRO A 236 3.62 -16.59 17.89
CA PRO A 236 2.38 -17.33 17.60
C PRO A 236 1.24 -16.41 17.10
N ARG A 237 1.30 -15.12 17.41
CA ARG A 237 0.39 -14.09 16.86
C ARG A 237 0.53 -13.93 15.35
N ASP A 238 1.75 -14.07 14.81
CA ASP A 238 2.03 -13.90 13.38
C ASP A 238 1.44 -15.06 12.59
N SER A 239 1.54 -16.30 13.13
CA SER A 239 0.88 -17.46 12.54
C SER A 239 -0.64 -17.38 12.58
N LEU A 240 -1.23 -16.74 13.60
CA LEU A 240 -2.68 -16.58 13.68
C LEU A 240 -3.19 -15.58 12.63
N CYS A 241 -2.50 -14.46 12.44
CA CYS A 241 -2.82 -13.49 11.39
C CYS A 241 -2.60 -14.06 9.97
N LEU A 242 -1.55 -14.86 9.78
CA LEU A 242 -1.30 -15.57 8.52
C LEU A 242 -2.33 -16.66 8.25
N GLY A 243 -2.68 -17.44 9.26
CA GLY A 243 -3.73 -18.46 9.15
C GLY A 243 -5.08 -17.84 8.79
N GLY A 244 -5.44 -16.73 9.44
CA GLY A 244 -6.68 -15.99 9.14
C GLY A 244 -6.72 -15.45 7.70
N SER A 245 -5.62 -14.85 7.22
CA SER A 245 -5.55 -14.37 5.83
C SER A 245 -5.54 -15.48 4.79
N LEU A 246 -4.83 -16.59 5.03
CA LEU A 246 -4.87 -17.78 4.18
C LEU A 246 -6.26 -18.40 4.12
N LEU A 247 -6.94 -18.51 5.27
CA LEU A 247 -8.30 -19.01 5.33
C LEU A 247 -9.27 -18.11 4.55
N ALA A 248 -9.17 -16.79 4.73
CA ALA A 248 -9.98 -15.83 3.97
C ALA A 248 -9.77 -15.96 2.45
N LEU A 249 -8.51 -16.13 2.00
CA LEU A 249 -8.20 -16.36 0.58
C LEU A 249 -8.77 -17.69 0.08
N ALA A 250 -8.59 -18.79 0.82
CA ALA A 250 -9.10 -20.10 0.43
C ALA A 250 -10.63 -20.11 0.31
N VAL A 251 -11.32 -19.49 1.27
CA VAL A 251 -12.79 -19.35 1.27
C VAL A 251 -13.26 -18.46 0.13
N ALA A 252 -12.53 -17.39 -0.20
CA ALA A 252 -12.84 -16.53 -1.34
C ALA A 252 -12.67 -17.24 -2.69
N VAL A 253 -11.60 -18.02 -2.86
CA VAL A 253 -11.37 -18.83 -4.07
C VAL A 253 -12.46 -19.89 -4.21
N TYR A 254 -12.83 -20.56 -3.12
CA TYR A 254 -13.95 -21.50 -3.11
C TYR A 254 -15.28 -20.81 -3.47
N GLY A 255 -15.53 -19.60 -2.94
CA GLY A 255 -16.70 -18.79 -3.25
C GLY A 255 -16.77 -18.35 -4.71
N GLN A 256 -15.63 -18.02 -5.33
CA GLN A 256 -15.55 -17.74 -6.77
C GLN A 256 -15.80 -18.99 -7.62
N ALA A 257 -15.18 -20.12 -7.26
CA ALA A 257 -15.32 -21.37 -8.00
C ALA A 257 -16.78 -21.87 -8.03
N LYS A 258 -17.56 -21.58 -6.99
CA LYS A 258 -19.00 -21.88 -6.93
C LYS A 258 -19.91 -20.76 -7.45
N GLY A 259 -19.38 -19.64 -7.95
CA GLY A 259 -20.16 -18.54 -8.51
C GLY A 259 -20.91 -17.68 -7.49
N PHE A 260 -20.65 -17.84 -6.19
CA PHE A 260 -21.30 -17.08 -5.12
C PHE A 260 -20.76 -15.65 -4.97
N SER A 261 -19.61 -15.37 -5.60
CA SER A 261 -18.86 -14.14 -5.47
C SER A 261 -18.92 -13.24 -6.74
N THR A 262 -19.53 -13.73 -7.80
CA THR A 262 -19.71 -12.99 -9.05
C THR A 262 -21.02 -12.22 -9.04
N PHE A 263 -20.93 -10.89 -8.95
CA PHE A 263 -22.04 -10.00 -9.30
C PHE A 263 -21.97 -9.65 -10.77
N SER A 264 -23.02 -10.00 -11.52
CA SER A 264 -23.20 -9.52 -12.88
C SER A 264 -23.89 -8.17 -12.83
N PHE A 265 -23.16 -7.11 -13.21
CA PHE A 265 -23.71 -5.76 -13.34
C PHE A 265 -24.46 -5.57 -14.67
N TYR A 266 -24.18 -6.41 -15.67
CA TYR A 266 -24.80 -6.37 -16.99
C TYR A 266 -25.34 -7.76 -17.34
N PRO A 267 -26.48 -7.90 -18.06
CA PRO A 267 -27.36 -6.86 -18.61
C PRO A 267 -28.45 -6.35 -17.63
N GLN A 268 -28.70 -7.08 -16.55
CA GLN A 268 -29.59 -6.67 -15.45
C GLN A 268 -28.83 -6.74 -14.13
N LEU A 269 -29.19 -5.88 -13.16
CA LEU A 269 -28.63 -5.96 -11.81
C LEU A 269 -28.97 -7.34 -11.22
N GLY A 270 -27.94 -8.16 -11.01
CA GLY A 270 -28.11 -9.42 -10.30
C GLY A 270 -28.62 -9.22 -8.87
N TYR A 271 -29.16 -10.27 -8.27
CA TYR A 271 -29.53 -10.23 -6.86
C TYR A 271 -28.29 -9.97 -5.98
N LEU A 272 -28.37 -8.98 -5.08
CA LEU A 272 -27.30 -8.70 -4.11
C LEU A 272 -26.99 -9.91 -3.21
N ILE A 273 -27.97 -10.80 -3.03
CA ILE A 273 -27.85 -12.05 -2.28
C ILE A 273 -28.50 -13.15 -3.11
N PRO A 274 -27.73 -13.90 -3.94
CA PRO A 274 -28.29 -15.02 -4.71
C PRO A 274 -28.64 -16.23 -3.82
N GLY A 275 -28.16 -16.29 -2.58
CA GLY A 275 -28.56 -17.31 -1.60
C GLY A 275 -27.94 -17.11 -0.21
N PRO A 276 -28.44 -17.80 0.83
CA PRO A 276 -27.94 -17.65 2.21
C PRO A 276 -26.45 -18.05 2.36
N MET A 277 -25.95 -18.89 1.45
CA MET A 277 -24.56 -19.33 1.44
C MET A 277 -23.59 -18.18 1.14
N THR A 278 -24.00 -17.14 0.42
CA THR A 278 -23.13 -15.96 0.16
C THR A 278 -22.89 -15.17 1.44
N VAL A 279 -23.93 -15.00 2.26
CA VAL A 279 -23.83 -14.31 3.55
C VAL A 279 -22.93 -15.09 4.51
N VAL A 280 -23.04 -16.42 4.54
CA VAL A 280 -22.16 -17.28 5.36
C VAL A 280 -20.70 -17.16 4.93
N VAL A 281 -20.41 -17.21 3.63
CA VAL A 281 -19.04 -17.03 3.09
C VAL A 281 -18.50 -15.64 3.43
N LEU A 282 -19.33 -14.59 3.30
CA LEU A 282 -18.97 -13.22 3.67
C LEU A 282 -18.63 -13.11 5.16
N ILE A 283 -19.46 -13.68 6.04
CA ILE A 283 -19.23 -13.66 7.49
C ILE A 283 -17.91 -14.37 7.83
N ILE A 284 -17.64 -15.53 7.23
CA ILE A 284 -16.39 -16.27 7.47
C ILE A 284 -15.18 -15.44 7.07
N ILE A 285 -15.22 -14.78 5.91
CA ILE A 285 -14.12 -13.94 5.42
C ILE A 285 -13.92 -12.73 6.32
N LEU A 286 -14.98 -12.04 6.72
CA LEU A 286 -14.90 -10.89 7.62
C LEU A 286 -14.37 -11.29 8.99
N LEU A 287 -14.84 -12.41 9.55
CA LEU A 287 -14.37 -12.91 10.84
C LEU A 287 -12.89 -13.27 10.77
N ALA A 288 -12.46 -14.00 9.74
CA ALA A 288 -11.07 -14.38 9.53
C ALA A 288 -10.15 -13.16 9.36
N LEU A 289 -10.60 -12.11 8.67
CA LEU A 289 -9.83 -10.88 8.47
C LEU A 289 -9.88 -9.93 9.67
N SER A 290 -10.86 -10.05 10.56
CA SER A 290 -10.97 -9.25 11.79
C SER A 290 -10.04 -9.72 12.91
N VAL A 291 -9.39 -10.88 12.76
CA VAL A 291 -8.46 -11.46 13.74
C VAL A 291 -7.38 -10.46 14.21
N PRO A 292 -6.68 -9.70 13.33
CA PRO A 292 -5.69 -8.72 13.78
C PRO A 292 -6.30 -7.54 14.56
N VAL A 293 -7.55 -7.17 14.25
CA VAL A 293 -8.27 -6.11 14.97
C VAL A 293 -8.59 -6.58 16.38
N VAL A 294 -9.14 -7.78 16.54
CA VAL A 294 -9.47 -8.36 17.85
C VAL A 294 -8.21 -8.50 18.71
N LEU A 295 -7.10 -8.97 18.13
CA LEU A 295 -5.81 -9.07 18.82
C LEU A 295 -5.26 -7.70 19.22
N SER A 296 -5.39 -6.68 18.35
CA SER A 296 -4.94 -5.33 18.65
C SER A 296 -5.71 -4.70 19.82
N TRP A 297 -7.01 -4.95 19.90
CA TRP A 297 -7.86 -4.48 20.98
C TRP A 297 -7.54 -5.21 22.29
N GLY A 298 -7.29 -6.53 22.21
CA GLY A 298 -6.82 -7.34 23.33
C GLY A 298 -5.48 -6.86 23.89
N TRP A 299 -4.53 -6.43 23.04
CA TRP A 299 -3.26 -5.88 23.51
C TRP A 299 -3.40 -4.54 24.23
N GLN A 300 -4.34 -3.69 23.80
CA GLN A 300 -4.56 -2.40 24.46
C GLN A 300 -5.21 -2.55 25.85
N ARG A 301 -6.00 -3.61 26.08
CA ARG A 301 -6.73 -3.81 27.35
C ARG A 301 -6.05 -4.77 28.34
N CYS A 302 -5.20 -5.69 27.88
CA CYS A 302 -4.58 -6.70 28.76
C CYS A 302 -3.05 -6.55 28.84
N PRO A 303 -2.49 -6.06 29.98
CA PRO A 303 -1.03 -5.97 30.17
C PRO A 303 -0.34 -7.35 30.25
N TYR A 304 -1.06 -8.41 30.60
CA TYR A 304 -0.51 -9.79 30.64
C TYR A 304 -0.10 -10.33 29.26
N ILE A 305 -0.77 -9.89 28.19
CA ILE A 305 -0.44 -10.22 26.79
C ILE A 305 0.83 -9.49 26.34
N LYS A 306 1.17 -8.36 26.98
CA LYS A 306 2.35 -7.54 26.66
C LYS A 306 3.66 -8.13 27.20
N ALA A 307 3.60 -8.97 28.24
CA ALA A 307 4.77 -9.47 28.97
C ALA A 307 5.22 -10.89 28.58
N LYS A 308 4.36 -11.68 27.93
CA LYS A 308 4.62 -13.10 27.61
C LYS A 308 4.68 -13.41 26.10
N ILE A 309 4.51 -12.39 25.25
CA ILE A 309 4.39 -12.47 23.79
C ILE A 309 5.36 -11.53 23.11
#